data_AF-A0A6P2CLW5-F1
#
_entry.id   AF-A0A6P2CLW5-F1
#
_cell.length_a   1.000
_cell.length_b   1.000
_cell.length_c   1.000
_cell.angle_alpha   90.00
_cell.angle_beta   90.00
_cell.angle_gamma   90.00
#
_symmetry.space_group_name_H-M   'P 1'
#
loop_
_entity.id
_entity.type
_entity.pdbx_description
1 polymer ?
#
loop_
_entity_poly.entity_id
_entity_poly.type
_entity_poly.pdbx_seq_one_letter_code
_entity_poly.pdbx_strand_id
1 'polypeptide(L)'
;MANQSCYYVYKESNINSTEKAMRLINNSEYFGVQDGSPSIITINGPCSVQPSWTIFQNGNVVGTDKFLLTIASTQKLIVSSHPESQYSRLYNQDGTYVDVSQLQDFSKTNFVRIPVGESVALFYLDKTADVNITFKEERLLV
;
A
#
# COMPACT_ATOMS: atom_id res chain seq x y z
N MET A 1 27.98 -12.10 5.43
CA MET A 1 27.40 -10.97 6.18
C MET A 1 25.89 -11.01 5.97
N ALA A 2 25.11 -11.08 7.04
CA ALA A 2 23.66 -11.26 6.96
C ALA A 2 23.01 -10.00 6.36
N ASN A 3 22.29 -10.18 5.25
CA ASN A 3 21.54 -9.15 4.56
C ASN A 3 20.32 -8.76 5.41
N GLN A 4 20.49 -7.78 6.30
CA GLN A 4 19.37 -7.24 7.08
C GLN A 4 18.56 -6.34 6.14
N SER A 5 17.69 -6.95 5.34
CA SER A 5 16.68 -6.22 4.57
C SER A 5 15.74 -5.54 5.57
N CYS A 6 15.93 -4.24 5.78
CA CYS A 6 15.06 -3.44 6.65
C CYS A 6 13.73 -3.19 5.92
N TYR A 7 12.73 -3.99 6.28
CA TYR A 7 11.34 -3.72 5.94
C TYR A 7 10.75 -2.78 6.98
N TYR A 8 10.18 -1.66 6.53
CA TYR A 8 9.49 -0.74 7.41
C TYR A 8 8.00 -0.94 7.28
N VAL A 9 7.30 -1.03 8.41
CA VAL A 9 5.85 -1.17 8.49
C VAL A 9 5.28 0.10 9.08
N TYR A 10 4.47 0.80 8.29
CA TYR A 10 3.73 1.98 8.73
C TYR A 10 2.28 1.59 9.00
N LYS A 11 1.76 2.00 10.16
CA LYS A 11 0.38 1.82 10.58
C LYS A 11 -0.31 3.18 10.67
N GLU A 12 -1.62 3.20 10.48
CA GLU A 12 -2.41 4.43 10.52
C GLU A 12 -2.39 5.11 11.89
N SER A 13 -2.50 6.44 11.87
CA SER A 13 -2.53 7.27 13.08
C SER A 13 -3.93 7.44 13.70
N ASN A 14 -5.00 7.22 12.92
CA ASN A 14 -6.38 7.42 13.36
C ASN A 14 -7.22 6.15 13.12
N ILE A 15 -7.57 5.48 14.23
CA ILE A 15 -8.28 4.20 14.21
C ILE A 15 -9.79 4.40 13.98
N ASN A 16 -10.31 5.64 14.05
CA ASN A 16 -11.74 5.93 14.11
C ASN A 16 -12.23 6.97 13.08
N SER A 17 -11.64 7.00 11.88
CA SER A 17 -12.06 7.83 10.76
C SER A 17 -12.13 7.01 9.46
N THR A 18 -13.00 7.40 8.55
CA THR A 18 -13.00 6.87 7.17
C THR A 18 -11.77 7.32 6.39
N GLU A 19 -11.15 8.41 6.82
CA GLU A 19 -9.89 8.92 6.28
C GLU A 19 -8.75 8.55 7.23
N LYS A 20 -7.77 7.81 6.70
CA LYS A 20 -6.60 7.35 7.46
C LYS A 20 -5.34 7.86 6.78
N ALA A 21 -4.55 8.65 7.50
CA ALA A 21 -3.30 9.22 6.99
C ALA A 21 -2.09 8.54 7.61
N MET A 22 -1.09 8.26 6.77
CA MET A 22 0.22 7.74 7.17
C MET A 22 1.32 8.62 6.60
N ARG A 23 2.20 9.12 7.48
CA ARG A 23 3.46 9.72 7.07
C ARG A 23 4.46 8.62 6.79
N LEU A 24 5.03 8.62 5.59
CA LEU A 24 6.00 7.64 5.12
C LEU A 24 7.34 8.33 4.91
N ILE A 25 8.42 7.69 5.36
CA ILE A 25 9.79 8.14 5.12
C ILE A 25 10.51 7.02 4.39
N ASN A 26 10.90 7.28 3.15
CA ASN A 26 11.66 6.34 2.35
C ASN A 26 13.08 6.87 2.14
N ASN A 27 14.04 6.30 2.86
CA ASN A 27 15.46 6.66 2.74
C ASN A 27 16.22 5.82 1.71
N SER A 28 15.52 5.29 0.70
CA SER A 28 16.17 4.51 -0.35
C SER A 28 17.07 5.39 -1.22
N GLU A 29 18.17 4.80 -1.69
CA GLU A 29 19.11 5.43 -2.61
C GLU A 29 19.11 4.69 -3.95
N TYR A 30 18.36 5.21 -4.91
CA TYR A 30 18.20 4.60 -6.23
C TYR A 30 19.11 5.17 -7.31
N PHE A 31 19.81 6.29 -7.10
CA PHE A 31 20.75 6.88 -8.08
C PHE A 31 20.22 6.95 -9.54
N GLY A 32 18.91 7.20 -9.71
CA GLY A 32 18.26 7.28 -11.02
C GLY A 32 17.85 5.95 -11.65
N VAL A 33 17.97 4.81 -10.96
CA VAL A 33 17.53 3.50 -11.49
C VAL A 33 16.06 3.19 -11.22
N GLN A 34 15.42 3.88 -10.27
CA GLN A 34 14.03 3.62 -9.89
C GLN A 34 13.37 4.81 -9.18
N ASP A 35 12.09 5.05 -9.49
CA ASP A 35 11.26 6.11 -8.92
C ASP A 35 10.46 5.64 -7.68
N GLY A 36 11.18 5.18 -6.65
CA GLY A 36 10.59 4.81 -5.36
C GLY A 36 10.48 3.31 -5.09
N SER A 37 10.24 2.95 -3.83
CA SER A 37 10.24 1.56 -3.35
C SER A 37 8.94 0.84 -3.69
N PRO A 38 8.99 -0.41 -4.18
CA PRO A 38 7.82 -1.25 -4.26
C PRO A 38 7.19 -1.43 -2.87
N SER A 39 5.87 -1.46 -2.83
CA SER A 39 5.10 -1.54 -1.60
C SER A 39 4.19 -2.76 -1.56
N ILE A 40 3.81 -3.14 -0.35
CA ILE A 40 2.72 -4.05 -0.05
C ILE A 40 1.74 -3.31 0.83
N ILE A 41 0.55 -3.09 0.32
CA ILE A 41 -0.56 -2.48 1.06
C ILE A 41 -1.47 -3.62 1.50
N THR A 42 -1.77 -3.67 2.79
CA THR A 42 -2.70 -4.65 3.36
C THR A 42 -3.83 -3.91 4.05
N ILE A 43 -5.07 -4.20 3.64
CA ILE A 43 -6.28 -3.67 4.25
C ILE A 43 -7.04 -4.84 4.86
N ASN A 44 -7.26 -4.80 6.17
CA ASN A 44 -8.07 -5.77 6.89
C ASN A 44 -9.51 -5.27 6.97
N GLY A 45 -10.46 -6.13 6.59
CA GLY A 45 -11.87 -5.80 6.66
C GLY A 45 -12.40 -5.71 8.10
N PRO A 46 -13.64 -5.23 8.26
CA PRO A 46 -14.61 -4.97 7.21
C PRO A 46 -14.43 -3.60 6.52
N CYS A 47 -14.65 -3.54 5.21
CA CYS A 47 -14.70 -2.31 4.41
C CYS A 47 -15.85 -2.39 3.39
N SER A 48 -16.96 -1.74 3.70
CA SER A 48 -18.18 -1.65 2.90
C SER A 48 -18.16 -0.54 1.85
N VAL A 49 -17.27 0.45 2.00
CA VAL A 49 -16.92 1.40 0.94
C VAL A 49 -15.87 0.83 -0.01
N GLN A 50 -15.80 1.38 -1.23
CA GLN A 50 -14.77 1.08 -2.22
C GLN A 50 -13.40 1.57 -1.71
N PRO A 51 -12.46 0.68 -1.34
CA PRO A 51 -11.21 1.11 -0.75
C PRO A 51 -10.37 1.86 -1.79
N SER A 52 -9.79 2.98 -1.37
CA SER A 52 -8.92 3.78 -2.24
C SER A 52 -7.85 4.49 -1.44
N TRP A 53 -6.76 4.86 -2.12
CA TRP A 53 -5.70 5.64 -1.52
C TRP A 53 -4.98 6.54 -2.51
N THR A 54 -4.37 7.57 -1.97
CA THR A 54 -3.58 8.56 -2.70
C THR A 54 -2.26 8.79 -1.97
N ILE A 55 -1.16 8.78 -2.71
CA ILE A 55 0.17 9.15 -2.22
C ILE A 55 0.45 10.59 -2.62
N PHE A 56 0.71 11.43 -1.62
CA PHE A 56 1.11 12.81 -1.79
C PHE A 56 2.58 12.99 -1.49
N GLN A 57 3.27 13.76 -2.32
CA GLN A 57 4.63 14.22 -2.06
C GLN A 57 4.76 15.69 -2.50
N ASN A 58 5.29 16.54 -1.61
CA ASN A 58 5.49 17.97 -1.88
C ASN A 58 4.23 18.68 -2.41
N GLY A 59 3.06 18.30 -1.89
CA GLY A 59 1.75 18.86 -2.30
C GLY A 59 1.18 18.28 -3.60
N ASN A 60 1.90 17.40 -4.30
CA ASN A 60 1.45 16.78 -5.55
C ASN A 60 0.97 15.34 -5.32
N VAL A 61 0.00 14.91 -6.13
CA VAL A 61 -0.40 13.50 -6.20
C VAL A 61 0.63 12.75 -7.04
N VAL A 62 1.27 11.74 -6.45
CA VAL A 62 2.30 10.93 -7.10
C VAL A 62 1.90 9.46 -7.27
N GLY A 63 0.76 9.05 -6.70
CA GLY A 63 0.20 7.72 -6.90
C GLY A 63 -1.23 7.62 -6.42
N THR A 64 -2.05 6.84 -7.11
CA THR A 64 -3.44 6.56 -6.73
C THR A 64 -3.80 5.10 -7.00
N ASP A 65 -4.70 4.56 -6.19
CA ASP A 65 -5.28 3.23 -6.39
C ASP A 65 -6.71 3.22 -5.84
N LYS A 66 -7.55 2.35 -6.40
CA LYS A 66 -8.95 2.19 -5.99
C LYS A 66 -9.48 0.84 -6.46
N PHE A 67 -10.28 0.19 -5.62
CA PHE A 67 -10.97 -1.04 -5.98
C PHE A 67 -12.49 -0.87 -5.96
N LEU A 68 -13.14 -1.49 -6.94
CA LEU A 68 -14.60 -1.60 -7.07
C LEU A 68 -15.13 -2.86 -6.36
N LEU A 69 -14.76 -3.04 -5.09
CA LEU A 69 -15.16 -4.18 -4.27
C LEU A 69 -15.41 -3.77 -2.81
N THR A 70 -15.98 -4.70 -2.04
CA THR A 70 -16.07 -4.62 -0.57
C THR A 70 -15.24 -5.73 0.07
N ILE A 71 -14.79 -5.52 1.30
CA ILE A 71 -13.96 -6.47 2.07
C ILE A 71 -14.77 -6.92 3.28
N ALA A 72 -15.04 -8.21 3.43
CA ALA A 72 -15.74 -8.74 4.60
C ALA A 72 -14.85 -8.70 5.86
N SER A 73 -15.44 -8.80 7.05
CA SER A 73 -14.70 -8.78 8.33
C SER A 73 -13.68 -9.90 8.51
N THR A 74 -13.83 -11.00 7.77
CA THR A 74 -12.91 -12.16 7.79
C THR A 74 -11.91 -12.14 6.64
N GLN A 75 -11.89 -11.06 5.86
CA GLN A 75 -11.07 -10.94 4.66
C GLN A 75 -10.02 -9.83 4.80
N LYS A 76 -8.96 -9.97 4.00
CA LYS A 76 -7.96 -8.92 3.83
C LYS A 76 -7.61 -8.76 2.35
N LEU A 77 -7.53 -7.52 1.90
CA LEU A 77 -7.01 -7.16 0.59
C LEU A 77 -5.50 -6.93 0.70
N ILE A 78 -4.71 -7.59 -0.14
CA ILE A 78 -3.27 -7.38 -0.25
C ILE A 78 -2.96 -6.96 -1.69
N VAL A 79 -2.29 -5.81 -1.82
CA VAL A 79 -1.84 -5.25 -3.09
C VAL A 79 -0.33 -5.10 -3.06
N SER A 80 0.35 -5.80 -3.96
CA SER A 80 1.81 -5.77 -4.09
C SER A 80 2.21 -5.08 -5.39
N SER A 81 3.09 -4.09 -5.29
CA SER A 81 3.69 -3.41 -6.45
C SER A 81 5.07 -3.94 -6.82
N HIS A 82 5.51 -5.05 -6.23
CA HIS A 82 6.82 -5.66 -6.53
C HIS A 82 6.84 -6.14 -7.99
N PRO A 83 7.83 -5.77 -8.82
CA PRO A 83 7.85 -6.16 -10.24
C PRO A 83 7.75 -7.66 -10.49
N GLU A 84 8.45 -8.46 -9.67
CA GLU A 84 8.47 -9.93 -9.77
C GLU A 84 7.25 -10.61 -9.13
N SER A 85 6.43 -9.85 -8.39
CA SER A 85 5.27 -10.36 -7.68
C SER A 85 4.21 -9.28 -7.55
N GLN A 86 3.79 -8.74 -8.69
CA GLN A 86 2.74 -7.73 -8.76
C GLN A 86 1.39 -8.44 -8.74
N TYR A 87 0.54 -8.12 -7.78
CA TYR A 87 -0.78 -8.74 -7.65
C TYR A 87 -1.71 -7.93 -6.76
N SER A 88 -3.01 -8.17 -6.94
CA SER A 88 -4.07 -7.70 -6.05
C SER A 88 -4.93 -8.89 -5.65
N ARG A 89 -4.92 -9.26 -4.38
CA ARG A 89 -5.55 -10.51 -3.89
C ARG A 89 -6.40 -10.26 -2.66
N LEU A 90 -7.60 -10.83 -2.67
CA LEU A 90 -8.49 -10.87 -1.51
C LEU A 90 -8.35 -12.23 -0.83
N TYR A 91 -7.78 -12.23 0.36
CA TYR A 91 -7.55 -13.44 1.16
C TYR A 91 -8.72 -13.67 2.12
N ASN A 92 -9.15 -14.92 2.23
CA ASN A 92 -10.03 -15.40 3.28
C ASN A 92 -9.22 -15.78 4.53
N GLN A 93 -9.92 -16.01 5.64
CA GLN A 93 -9.31 -16.39 6.92
C GLN A 93 -8.52 -17.71 6.86
N ASP A 94 -8.90 -18.62 5.98
CA ASP A 94 -8.22 -19.91 5.75
C ASP A 94 -6.94 -19.79 4.89
N GLY A 95 -6.61 -18.58 4.42
CA GLY A 95 -5.45 -18.31 3.59
C GLY A 95 -5.66 -18.53 2.09
N THR A 96 -6.83 -19.04 1.67
CA THR A 96 -7.22 -19.05 0.26
C THR A 96 -7.41 -17.63 -0.24
N TYR A 97 -7.20 -17.40 -1.52
CA TYR A 97 -7.39 -16.08 -2.12
C TYR A 97 -8.03 -16.14 -3.50
N VAL A 98 -8.64 -15.03 -3.86
CA VAL A 98 -9.05 -14.74 -5.24
C VAL A 98 -8.25 -13.55 -5.77
N ASP A 99 -7.90 -13.60 -7.05
CA ASP A 99 -7.34 -12.45 -7.75
C ASP A 99 -8.45 -11.43 -7.98
N VAL A 100 -8.17 -10.18 -7.63
CA VAL A 100 -9.10 -9.04 -7.75
C VAL A 100 -8.50 -7.89 -8.55
N SER A 101 -7.43 -8.13 -9.30
CA SER A 101 -6.76 -7.11 -10.13
C SER A 101 -7.71 -6.52 -11.18
N GLN A 102 -8.64 -7.33 -11.69
CA GLN A 102 -9.72 -6.90 -12.59
C GLN A 102 -10.75 -5.96 -11.95
N LEU A 103 -10.79 -5.89 -10.62
CA LEU A 103 -11.66 -4.99 -9.87
C LEU A 103 -10.97 -3.67 -9.50
N GLN A 104 -9.71 -3.46 -9.91
CA GLN A 104 -9.06 -2.16 -9.82
C GLN A 104 -9.67 -1.17 -10.80
N ASP A 105 -9.73 0.08 -10.38
CA ASP A 105 -10.07 1.20 -11.25
C ASP A 105 -8.86 1.50 -12.16
N PHE A 106 -8.95 1.08 -13.42
CA PHE A 106 -7.89 1.29 -14.42
C PHE A 106 -7.66 2.77 -14.81
N SER A 107 -8.49 3.71 -14.31
CA SER A 107 -8.20 5.15 -14.45
C SER A 107 -7.16 5.66 -13.45
N LYS A 108 -6.76 4.83 -12.47
CA LYS A 108 -5.75 5.15 -11.46
C LYS A 108 -4.37 4.67 -11.87
N THR A 109 -3.35 5.12 -11.13
CA THR A 109 -1.97 4.67 -11.32
C THR A 109 -1.85 3.17 -11.09
N ASN A 110 -2.52 2.66 -10.04
CA ASN A 110 -2.45 1.28 -9.54
C ASN A 110 -1.05 0.85 -9.11
N PHE A 111 -0.97 -0.14 -8.20
CA PHE A 111 0.30 -0.72 -7.76
C PHE A 111 1.31 0.35 -7.31
N VAL A 112 0.88 1.21 -6.40
CA VAL A 112 1.64 2.40 -5.99
C VAL A 112 2.99 2.04 -5.39
N ARG A 113 4.02 2.79 -5.77
CA ARG A 113 5.36 2.76 -5.16
C ARG A 113 5.49 3.94 -4.19
N ILE A 114 6.33 3.78 -3.17
CA ILE A 114 6.59 4.85 -2.19
C ILE A 114 7.77 5.69 -2.69
N PRO A 115 7.58 6.97 -3.02
CA PRO A 115 8.66 7.81 -3.54
C PRO A 115 9.77 7.98 -2.51
N VAL A 116 11.00 8.23 -2.97
CA VAL A 116 12.12 8.57 -2.09
C VAL A 116 11.83 9.88 -1.36
N GLY A 117 12.18 9.95 -0.08
CA GLY A 117 11.93 11.09 0.79
C GLY A 117 10.63 10.96 1.59
N GLU A 118 10.09 12.10 2.00
CA GLU A 118 8.85 12.16 2.77
C GLU A 118 7.63 12.13 1.84
N SER A 119 6.61 11.35 2.22
CA SER A 119 5.31 11.34 1.57
C SER A 119 4.19 11.08 2.58
N VAL A 120 2.95 11.36 2.17
CA VAL A 120 1.75 11.05 2.94
C VAL A 120 0.87 10.13 2.13
N ALA A 121 0.54 8.96 2.67
CA ALA A 121 -0.52 8.12 2.13
C ALA A 121 -1.84 8.48 2.81
N LEU A 122 -2.85 8.83 2.02
CA LEU A 122 -4.21 9.10 2.47
C LEU A 122 -5.12 7.98 1.96
N PHE A 123 -5.70 7.24 2.88
CA PHE A 123 -6.63 6.15 2.62
C PHE A 123 -8.07 6.58 2.89
N TYR A 124 -8.99 6.11 2.05
CA TYR A 124 -10.43 6.18 2.25
C TYR A 124 -10.97 4.77 2.41
N LEU A 125 -11.29 4.40 3.64
CA LEU A 125 -11.75 3.08 4.07
C LEU A 125 -12.92 3.23 5.05
N ASP A 126 -13.52 2.12 5.46
CA ASP A 126 -14.43 2.18 6.61
C ASP A 126 -13.68 2.50 7.90
N LYS A 127 -14.42 3.08 8.85
CA LYS A 127 -13.90 3.45 10.17
C LYS A 127 -13.17 2.30 10.86
N THR A 128 -13.72 1.09 10.77
CA THR A 128 -13.23 -0.12 11.42
C THR A 128 -12.25 -0.94 10.57
N ALA A 129 -11.97 -0.53 9.34
CA ALA A 129 -10.95 -1.19 8.52
C ALA A 129 -9.57 -0.75 8.98
N ASP A 130 -8.64 -1.70 9.08
CA ASP A 130 -7.25 -1.39 9.41
C ASP A 130 -6.37 -1.45 8.16
N VAL A 131 -5.34 -0.61 8.08
CA VAL A 131 -4.44 -0.59 6.92
C VAL A 131 -2.98 -0.47 7.31
N ASN A 132 -2.13 -1.23 6.63
CA ASN A 132 -0.68 -1.09 6.75
C ASN A 132 -0.02 -1.00 5.37
N ILE A 133 1.07 -0.25 5.32
CA ILE A 133 1.99 -0.23 4.18
C ILE A 133 3.33 -0.78 4.62
N THR A 134 3.86 -1.69 3.83
CA THR A 134 5.22 -2.21 3.97
C THR A 134 6.00 -1.91 2.70
N PHE A 135 7.22 -1.40 2.82
CA PHE A 135 8.17 -1.30 1.71
C PHE A 135 9.59 -1.55 2.20
N LYS A 136 10.47 -1.93 1.27
CA LYS A 136 11.89 -2.13 1.53
C LYS A 136 12.66 -0.87 1.16
N GLU A 137 13.54 -0.43 2.06
CA GLU A 137 14.55 0.56 1.71
C GLU A 137 15.71 -0.11 0.98
N GLU A 138 16.08 0.41 -0.19
CA GLU A 138 17.29 -0.01 -0.89
C GLU A 138 18.46 0.92 -0.54
N ARG A 139 19.59 0.34 -0.14
CA ARG A 139 20.82 1.07 0.20
C ARG A 139 22.00 0.42 -0.48
N LEU A 140 22.98 1.22 -0.90
CA LEU A 140 24.29 0.68 -1.23
C LEU A 140 24.95 0.17 0.05
N LEU A 141 25.27 -1.12 0.07
CA LEU A 141 26.20 -1.66 1.05
C LEU A 141 27.59 -1.22 0.61
N VAL A 142 28.16 -0.24 1.33
CA VAL A 142 29.57 0.15 1.21
C VAL A 142 30.41 -0.68 2.16
#